data_AF-A0A9P5TIV1-F1
#
_entry.id   AF-A0A9P5TIV1-F1
#
_cell.length_a   1.000
_cell.length_b   1.000
_cell.length_c   1.000
_cell.angle_alpha   90.00
_cell.angle_beta   90.00
_cell.angle_gamma   90.00
#
_symmetry.space_group_name_H-M   'P 1'
#
loop_
_entity.id
_entity.type
_entity.pdbx_description
1 polymer ?
#
loop_
_entity_poly.entity_id
_entity_poly.type
_entity_poly.pdbx_seq_one_letter_code
_entity_poly.pdbx_strand_id
1 'polypeptide(L)'
;YMRQGVTITGIGSQTFEKCYENIQHIFVAFSNTFPEGTLKEWHGTMFGASQAFETGAHYFSRVTATMDRTMSIPFGDLVDPEGILERLVDDTYIHGPDNHVDYIWYKQISPSNIRIGDIVELSISFVVFRVRDKRYKMMPILKGILLLDNKMRMASLIHVQ
;
A
#
# COMPACT_ATOMS: atom_id res chain seq x y z
N TYR A 1 -0.93 10.28 -11.22
CA TYR A 1 -1.30 8.87 -11.01
C TYR A 1 -2.09 8.76 -9.71
N MET A 2 -3.29 8.21 -9.78
CA MET A 2 -4.14 8.01 -8.60
C MET A 2 -3.72 6.74 -7.85
N ARG A 3 -3.64 6.83 -6.53
CA ARG A 3 -3.19 5.74 -5.66
C ARG A 3 -3.97 5.73 -4.36
N GLN A 4 -4.08 4.54 -3.79
CA GLN A 4 -4.54 4.29 -2.43
C GLN A 4 -3.34 3.86 -1.60
N GLY A 5 -3.18 4.41 -0.39
CA GLY A 5 -2.02 4.11 0.42
C GLY A 5 -2.11 4.64 1.82
N VAL A 6 -1.21 4.15 2.66
CA VAL A 6 -1.11 4.47 4.08
C VAL A 6 0.34 4.66 4.47
N THR A 7 0.55 5.47 5.50
CA THR A 7 1.82 5.54 6.22
C THR A 7 1.63 4.86 7.56
N ILE A 8 2.48 3.88 7.88
CA ILE A 8 2.41 3.13 9.14
C ILE A 8 3.58 3.53 10.02
N THR A 9 3.28 3.75 11.30
CA THR A 9 4.27 3.91 12.36
C THR A 9 3.84 3.08 13.57
N GLY A 10 4.80 2.61 14.35
CA GLY A 10 4.55 1.81 15.54
C GLY A 10 4.54 2.57 16.85
N ILE A 11 4.87 3.87 16.85
CA ILE A 11 4.96 4.72 18.06
C ILE A 11 5.79 4.02 19.17
N GLY A 12 6.94 3.44 18.81
CA GLY A 12 7.83 2.71 19.73
C GLY A 12 7.45 1.25 20.03
N SER A 13 6.53 0.66 19.25
CA SER A 13 6.20 -0.76 19.36
C SER A 13 7.32 -1.65 18.79
N GLN A 14 7.77 -2.64 19.58
CA GLN A 14 8.70 -3.67 19.15
C GLN A 14 8.20 -4.48 17.95
N THR A 15 6.89 -4.68 17.83
CA THR A 15 6.30 -5.39 16.68
C THR A 15 6.58 -4.63 15.39
N PHE A 16 6.40 -3.31 15.42
CA PHE A 16 6.68 -2.46 14.26
C PHE A 16 8.17 -2.40 13.95
N GLU A 17 9.04 -2.30 14.95
CA GLU A 17 10.50 -2.31 14.77
C GLU A 17 10.95 -3.59 14.05
N LYS A 18 10.50 -4.76 14.53
CA LYS A 18 10.76 -6.05 13.87
C LYS A 18 10.20 -6.11 12.44
N CYS A 19 9.00 -5.57 12.21
CA CYS A 19 8.46 -5.47 10.86
C CYS A 19 9.34 -4.61 9.96
N TYR A 20 9.82 -3.47 10.45
CA TYR A 20 10.70 -2.57 9.69
C TYR A 20 12.04 -3.24 9.37
N GLU A 21 12.66 -3.91 10.34
CA GLU A 21 13.88 -4.71 10.14
C GLU A 21 13.67 -5.80 9.08
N ASN A 22 12.53 -6.49 9.12
CA ASN A 22 12.19 -7.50 8.11
C ASN A 22 12.07 -6.91 6.70
N ILE A 23 11.58 -5.67 6.55
CA ILE A 23 11.58 -4.98 5.25
C ILE A 23 13.02 -4.76 4.76
N GLN A 24 13.93 -4.39 5.66
CA GLN A 24 15.35 -4.23 5.33
C GLN A 24 15.99 -5.57 4.93
N HIS A 25 15.64 -6.67 5.61
CA HIS A 25 16.09 -8.01 5.23
C HIS A 25 15.57 -8.42 3.84
N ILE A 26 14.31 -8.11 3.52
CA ILE A 26 13.74 -8.36 2.18
C ILE A 26 14.49 -7.52 1.13
N PHE A 27 14.84 -6.27 1.44
CA PHE A 27 15.66 -5.44 0.56
C PHE A 27 17.03 -6.09 0.29
N VAL A 28 17.71 -6.59 1.31
CA VAL A 28 19.01 -7.29 1.18
C VAL A 28 18.86 -8.57 0.34
N ALA A 29 17.77 -9.32 0.53
CA ALA A 29 17.49 -10.49 -0.28
C ALA A 29 17.35 -10.13 -1.76
N PHE A 30 16.65 -9.03 -2.08
CA PHE A 30 16.59 -8.52 -3.45
C PHE A 30 17.95 -8.04 -3.95
N SER A 31 18.73 -7.29 -3.16
CA SER A 31 20.02 -6.73 -3.63
C SER A 31 20.99 -7.81 -4.12
N ASN A 32 20.93 -9.01 -3.53
CA ASN A 32 21.74 -10.15 -3.96
C ASN A 32 21.37 -10.71 -5.34
N THR A 33 20.22 -10.31 -5.91
CA THR A 33 19.74 -10.78 -7.22
C THR A 33 19.96 -9.76 -8.35
N PHE A 34 20.35 -8.53 -8.02
CA PHE A 34 20.59 -7.48 -9.01
C PHE A 34 22.09 -7.10 -9.03
N PRO A 35 22.60 -6.59 -10.16
CA PRO A 35 23.99 -6.11 -10.21
C PRO A 35 24.24 -5.02 -9.16
N GLU A 36 25.45 -5.02 -8.61
CA GLU A 36 25.84 -4.08 -7.56
C GLU A 36 25.58 -2.62 -7.97
N GLY A 37 25.05 -1.82 -7.03
CA GLY A 37 24.73 -0.41 -7.26
C GLY A 37 23.52 -0.13 -8.17
N THR A 38 22.86 -1.16 -8.72
CA THR A 38 21.71 -0.95 -9.62
C THR A 38 20.36 -0.92 -8.89
N LEU A 39 20.23 -1.61 -7.76
CA LEU A 39 19.06 -1.53 -6.90
C LEU A 39 19.17 -0.30 -6.00
N LYS A 40 18.23 0.63 -6.13
CA LYS A 40 18.15 1.83 -5.28
C LYS A 40 17.88 1.42 -3.85
N GLU A 41 18.67 1.98 -2.92
CA GLU A 41 18.49 1.82 -1.49
C GLU A 41 17.05 2.08 -1.07
N TRP A 42 16.51 1.15 -0.27
CA TRP A 42 15.22 1.35 0.37
C TRP A 42 15.39 2.16 1.64
N HIS A 43 14.55 3.18 1.77
CA HIS A 43 14.46 4.02 2.95
C HIS A 43 12.99 4.06 3.37
N GLY A 44 12.75 3.99 4.67
CA GLY A 44 11.46 4.32 5.24
C GLY A 44 11.15 5.82 5.14
N THR A 45 10.11 6.22 5.84
CA THR A 45 9.69 7.61 5.99
C THR A 45 9.61 7.97 7.47
N MET A 46 9.22 9.21 7.76
CA MET A 46 8.96 9.68 9.12
C MET A 46 7.51 10.16 9.22
N PHE A 47 6.87 9.87 10.35
CA PHE A 47 5.59 10.46 10.74
C PHE A 47 5.82 11.27 12.02
N GLY A 48 5.91 12.60 11.88
CA GLY A 48 6.41 13.45 12.96
C GLY A 48 7.85 13.08 13.31
N ALA A 49 8.09 12.70 14.56
CA ALA A 49 9.40 12.23 15.04
C ALA A 49 9.56 10.70 15.01
N SER A 50 8.53 9.95 14.62
CA SER A 50 8.53 8.49 14.67
C SER A 50 8.89 7.88 13.31
N GLN A 51 9.69 6.82 13.35
CA GLN A 51 10.00 6.01 12.17
C GLN A 51 8.73 5.39 11.58
N ALA A 52 8.64 5.43 10.26
CA ALA A 52 7.47 5.00 9.52
C ALA A 52 7.87 4.35 8.19
N PHE A 53 6.91 3.72 7.51
CA PHE A 53 7.04 3.41 6.09
C PHE A 53 5.73 3.68 5.36
N GLU A 54 5.83 4.03 4.08
CA GLU A 54 4.69 4.25 3.20
C GLU A 54 4.50 3.03 2.31
N THR A 55 3.24 2.62 2.14
CA THR A 55 2.84 1.57 1.19
C THR A 55 1.54 1.96 0.51
N GLY A 56 1.34 1.48 -0.72
CA GLY A 56 0.13 1.75 -1.46
C GLY A 56 0.02 0.89 -2.71
N ALA A 57 -1.14 0.96 -3.33
CA ALA A 57 -1.41 0.40 -4.65
C ALA A 57 -1.90 1.53 -5.56
N HIS A 58 -1.58 1.45 -6.84
CA HIS A 58 -2.27 2.30 -7.81
C HIS A 58 -3.69 1.76 -8.00
N TYR A 59 -4.66 2.65 -8.20
CA TYR A 59 -5.99 2.22 -8.63
C TYR A 59 -5.96 1.60 -10.04
N PHE A 60 -4.99 2.02 -10.86
CA PHE A 60 -4.86 1.57 -12.24
C PHE A 60 -3.41 1.28 -12.60
N SER A 61 -3.22 0.27 -13.45
CA SER A 61 -1.96 0.00 -14.13
C SER A 61 -2.11 0.37 -15.61
N ARG A 62 -1.06 0.95 -16.19
CA ARG A 62 -1.05 1.21 -17.64
C ARG A 62 -0.92 -0.13 -18.37
N VAL A 63 -1.78 -0.36 -19.35
CA VAL A 63 -1.73 -1.56 -20.19
C VAL A 63 -0.41 -1.59 -20.96
N THR A 64 0.23 -2.76 -20.98
CA THR A 64 1.43 -3.03 -21.77
C THR A 64 1.15 -4.15 -22.77
N ALA A 65 1.97 -4.28 -23.81
CA ALA A 65 1.78 -5.28 -24.86
C ALA A 65 1.78 -6.74 -24.35
N THR A 66 2.35 -6.99 -23.17
CA THR A 66 2.46 -8.32 -22.55
C THR A 66 1.36 -8.59 -21.52
N MET A 67 0.46 -7.64 -21.28
CA MET A 67 -0.54 -7.73 -20.22
C MET A 67 -1.81 -8.39 -20.73
N ASP A 68 -2.28 -9.40 -20.00
CA ASP A 68 -3.59 -10.01 -20.26
C ASP A 68 -4.70 -9.09 -19.74
N ARG A 69 -5.47 -8.52 -20.68
CA ARG A 69 -6.57 -7.61 -20.36
C ARG A 69 -7.75 -8.31 -19.69
N THR A 70 -7.86 -9.64 -19.80
CA THR A 70 -8.91 -10.41 -19.12
C THR A 70 -8.71 -10.47 -17.61
N MET A 71 -7.52 -10.07 -17.12
CA MET A 71 -7.25 -9.91 -15.70
C MET A 71 -7.87 -8.65 -15.09
N SER A 72 -8.54 -7.80 -15.88
CA SER A 72 -9.26 -6.66 -15.31
C SER A 72 -10.38 -7.15 -14.41
N ILE A 73 -10.44 -6.60 -13.20
CA ILE A 73 -11.46 -6.86 -12.20
C ILE A 73 -12.22 -5.55 -11.94
N PRO A 74 -13.52 -5.61 -11.60
CA PRO A 74 -14.29 -4.41 -11.30
C PRO A 74 -13.84 -3.81 -9.95
N PHE A 75 -14.01 -2.50 -9.79
CA PHE A 75 -13.92 -1.89 -8.46
C PHE A 75 -15.05 -2.39 -7.56
N GLY A 76 -14.76 -2.59 -6.27
CA GLY A 76 -15.80 -2.90 -5.29
C GLY A 76 -16.65 -1.66 -4.95
N ASP A 77 -17.94 -1.84 -4.71
CA ASP A 77 -18.91 -0.76 -4.43
C ASP A 77 -18.52 0.15 -3.26
N LEU A 78 -17.73 -0.35 -2.29
CA LEU A 78 -17.26 0.45 -1.14
C LEU A 78 -16.04 1.32 -1.45
N VAL A 79 -15.32 0.98 -2.52
CA VAL A 79 -14.14 1.70 -3.03
C VAL A 79 -14.56 2.69 -4.11
N ASP A 80 -15.51 2.32 -4.96
CA ASP A 80 -16.06 3.17 -6.02
C ASP A 80 -17.60 3.23 -6.02
N PRO A 81 -18.23 3.86 -5.01
CA PRO A 81 -19.70 3.84 -4.85
C PRO A 81 -20.47 4.46 -6.02
N GLU A 82 -19.86 5.39 -6.74
CA GLU A 82 -20.48 6.15 -7.83
C GLU A 82 -20.03 5.65 -9.23
N GLY A 83 -19.19 4.60 -9.27
CA GLY A 83 -18.63 4.07 -10.51
C GLY A 83 -17.71 5.07 -11.22
N ILE A 84 -17.08 6.01 -10.50
CA ILE A 84 -16.22 7.04 -11.08
C ILE A 84 -14.89 6.44 -11.49
N LEU A 85 -14.30 5.56 -10.67
CA LEU A 85 -13.05 4.89 -11.00
C LEU A 85 -13.25 3.90 -12.16
N GLU A 86 -14.35 3.16 -12.15
CA GLU A 86 -14.69 2.22 -13.22
C GLU A 86 -14.83 2.93 -14.57
N ARG A 87 -15.46 4.12 -14.62
CA ARG A 87 -15.57 4.94 -15.84
C ARG A 87 -14.24 5.46 -16.38
N LEU A 88 -13.17 5.42 -15.58
CA LEU A 88 -11.83 5.82 -15.99
C LEU A 88 -11.00 4.63 -16.50
N VAL A 89 -11.49 3.39 -16.37
CA VAL A 89 -10.91 2.22 -17.02
C VAL A 89 -11.18 2.32 -18.53
N ASP A 90 -10.12 2.26 -19.32
CA ASP A 90 -10.16 2.40 -20.77
C ASP A 90 -9.10 1.51 -21.44
N ASP A 91 -8.86 1.71 -22.74
CA ASP A 91 -7.84 0.94 -23.47
C ASP A 91 -6.39 1.17 -22.99
N THR A 92 -6.17 2.23 -22.21
CA THR A 92 -4.86 2.63 -21.69
C THR A 92 -4.61 2.10 -20.29
N TYR A 93 -5.66 1.90 -19.50
CA TYR A 93 -5.57 1.58 -18.07
C TYR A 93 -6.46 0.40 -17.68
N ILE A 94 -5.94 -0.49 -16.84
CA ILE A 94 -6.71 -1.58 -16.23
C ILE A 94 -6.66 -1.52 -14.70
N HIS A 95 -7.72 -2.00 -14.06
CA HIS A 95 -7.74 -2.34 -12.64
C HIS A 95 -7.53 -3.86 -12.52
N GLY A 96 -6.30 -4.30 -12.20
CA GLY A 96 -5.98 -5.71 -12.06
C GLY A 96 -5.86 -6.16 -10.59
N PRO A 97 -5.56 -7.44 -10.33
CA PRO A 97 -5.35 -7.98 -8.98
C PRO A 97 -4.26 -7.25 -8.19
N ASP A 98 -3.28 -6.65 -8.88
CA ASP A 98 -2.25 -5.85 -8.25
C ASP A 98 -2.69 -4.46 -7.79
N ASN A 99 -3.82 -3.99 -8.31
CA ASN A 99 -4.42 -2.71 -7.99
C ASN A 99 -5.48 -2.82 -6.88
N HIS A 100 -6.03 -4.01 -6.68
CA HIS A 100 -7.03 -4.31 -5.65
C HIS A 100 -6.41 -4.27 -4.24
N VAL A 101 -7.15 -3.67 -3.31
CA VAL A 101 -6.80 -3.61 -1.89
C VAL A 101 -8.03 -4.00 -1.08
N ASP A 102 -7.87 -4.98 -0.21
CA ASP A 102 -8.92 -5.37 0.71
C ASP A 102 -8.99 -4.43 1.92
N TYR A 103 -10.20 -3.98 2.27
CA TYR A 103 -10.45 -3.15 3.43
C TYR A 103 -11.42 -3.87 4.35
N ILE A 104 -10.92 -4.35 5.50
CA ILE A 104 -11.63 -5.31 6.35
C ILE A 104 -11.68 -4.81 7.78
N TRP A 105 -12.80 -5.09 8.46
CA TRP A 105 -12.89 -5.12 9.92
C TRP A 105 -13.56 -6.43 10.36
N TYR A 106 -14.86 -6.41 10.68
CA TYR A 106 -15.68 -7.64 10.79
C TYR A 106 -16.24 -8.11 9.45
N LYS A 107 -16.26 -7.20 8.47
CA LYS A 107 -16.69 -7.38 7.09
C LYS A 107 -15.93 -6.38 6.21
N GLN A 108 -16.15 -6.41 4.90
CA GLN A 108 -15.65 -5.35 4.04
C GLN A 108 -16.18 -3.98 4.47
N ILE A 109 -15.30 -2.98 4.47
CA ILE A 109 -15.59 -1.59 4.83
C ILE A 109 -15.13 -0.64 3.73
N SER A 110 -15.65 0.59 3.74
CA SER A 110 -15.11 1.62 2.85
C SER A 110 -13.70 2.01 3.33
N PRO A 111 -12.76 2.30 2.40
CA PRO A 111 -11.46 2.87 2.77
C PRO A 111 -11.60 4.13 3.63
N SER A 112 -12.70 4.88 3.45
CA SER A 112 -13.02 6.09 4.21
C SER A 112 -13.29 5.85 5.70
N ASN A 113 -13.50 4.60 6.13
CA ASN A 113 -13.67 4.25 7.54
C ASN A 113 -12.33 4.18 8.31
N ILE A 114 -11.21 4.01 7.61
CA ILE A 114 -9.86 3.94 8.19
C ILE A 114 -9.27 5.35 8.23
N ARG A 115 -8.73 5.74 9.40
CA ARG A 115 -8.22 7.08 9.66
C ARG A 115 -6.92 7.04 10.45
N ILE A 116 -6.25 8.19 10.49
CA ILE A 116 -5.07 8.39 11.34
C ILE A 116 -5.45 8.08 12.79
N GLY A 117 -4.60 7.31 13.46
CA GLY A 117 -4.79 6.86 14.84
C GLY A 117 -5.49 5.51 14.98
N ASP A 118 -5.94 4.90 13.89
CA ASP A 118 -6.41 3.51 13.90
C ASP A 118 -5.25 2.53 14.02
N ILE A 119 -5.46 1.44 14.76
CA ILE A 119 -4.56 0.30 14.85
C ILE A 119 -4.98 -0.69 13.76
N VAL A 120 -4.04 -1.04 12.88
CA VAL A 120 -4.31 -1.87 11.71
C VAL A 120 -3.27 -2.98 11.56
N GLU A 121 -3.68 -4.07 10.93
CA GLU A 121 -2.78 -5.05 10.34
C GLU A 121 -2.74 -4.85 8.82
N LEU A 122 -1.54 -4.89 8.23
CA LEU A 122 -1.37 -4.72 6.80
C LEU A 122 -0.96 -6.03 6.13
N SER A 123 -1.57 -6.31 4.98
CA SER A 123 -1.03 -7.25 4.01
C SER A 123 -0.29 -6.47 2.92
N ILE A 124 0.99 -6.79 2.73
CA ILE A 124 1.88 -6.12 1.76
C ILE A 124 2.67 -7.15 0.96
N SER A 125 2.94 -6.81 -0.30
CA SER A 125 3.87 -7.56 -1.15
C SER A 125 5.06 -6.66 -1.51
N PHE A 126 6.22 -7.25 -1.78
CA PHE A 126 7.41 -6.49 -2.21
C PHE A 126 7.75 -6.84 -3.64
N VAL A 127 7.82 -5.81 -4.47
CA VAL A 127 8.11 -5.96 -5.90
C VAL A 127 9.24 -5.02 -6.28
N VAL A 128 10.15 -5.49 -7.14
CA VAL A 128 11.21 -4.67 -7.70
C VAL A 128 10.86 -4.25 -9.12
N PHE A 129 10.73 -2.93 -9.32
CA PHE A 129 10.46 -2.36 -10.64
C PHE A 129 11.74 -1.82 -11.26
N ARG A 130 11.88 -2.02 -12.58
CA ARG A 130 12.88 -1.30 -13.36
C ARG A 130 12.47 0.17 -13.46
N VAL A 131 13.37 1.06 -13.08
CA VAL A 131 13.24 2.51 -13.24
C VAL A 131 14.19 3.01 -14.35
N ARG A 132 14.23 4.32 -14.58
CA ARG A 132 15.12 4.94 -15.58
C ARG A 132 16.59 4.59 -15.30
N ASP A 133 17.42 4.67 -16.33
CA ASP A 133 18.89 4.47 -16.26
C ASP A 133 19.32 3.06 -15.86
N LYS A 134 18.53 2.03 -16.23
CA LYS A 134 18.79 0.62 -15.86
C LYS A 134 18.90 0.38 -14.34
N ARG A 135 18.32 1.27 -13.54
CA ARG A 135 18.21 1.09 -12.10
C ARG A 135 16.93 0.35 -11.75
N TYR A 136 16.90 -0.18 -10.53
CA TYR A 136 15.76 -0.91 -9.99
C TYR A 136 15.33 -0.27 -8.67
N LYS A 137 14.05 -0.42 -8.32
CA LYS A 137 13.52 0.08 -7.05
C LYS A 137 12.59 -0.95 -6.45
N MET A 138 12.90 -1.39 -5.23
CA MET A 138 11.95 -2.15 -4.41
C MET A 138 10.83 -1.23 -3.94
N MET A 139 9.58 -1.69 -4.06
CA MET A 139 8.42 -1.00 -3.55
C MET A 139 7.52 -1.98 -2.79
N PRO A 140 7.10 -1.64 -1.56
CA PRO A 140 5.98 -2.33 -0.93
C PRO A 140 4.69 -1.93 -1.66
N ILE A 141 3.90 -2.93 -2.02
CA ILE A 141 2.57 -2.77 -2.61
C ILE A 141 1.56 -3.23 -1.57
N LEU A 142 0.63 -2.33 -1.24
CA LEU A 142 -0.46 -2.61 -0.34
C LEU A 142 -1.42 -3.62 -0.97
N LYS A 143 -1.79 -4.67 -0.22
CA LYS A 143 -2.75 -5.69 -0.64
C LYS A 143 -4.00 -5.71 0.24
N GLY A 144 -3.88 -5.32 1.50
CA GLY A 144 -5.04 -5.20 2.36
C GLY A 144 -4.75 -4.47 3.66
N ILE A 145 -5.81 -3.95 4.26
CA ILE A 145 -5.83 -3.33 5.58
C ILE A 145 -6.94 -3.98 6.40
N LEU A 146 -6.55 -4.59 7.51
CA LEU A 146 -7.47 -5.05 8.54
C LEU A 146 -7.47 -4.04 9.70
N LEU A 147 -8.61 -3.41 9.96
CA LEU A 147 -8.83 -2.55 11.12
C LEU A 147 -8.93 -3.42 12.38
N LEU A 148 -8.00 -3.24 13.32
CA LEU A 148 -7.98 -3.97 14.59
C LEU A 148 -8.68 -3.20 15.71
N ASP A 149 -8.34 -1.91 15.86
CA ASP A 149 -8.90 -1.05 16.90
C ASP A 149 -8.95 0.41 16.45
N ASN A 150 -10.02 1.12 16.80
CA ASN A 150 -10.23 2.55 16.55
C ASN A 150 -10.56 3.35 17.82
N LYS A 151 -10.57 2.72 18.99
CA LYS A 151 -11.01 3.32 20.26
C LYS A 151 -10.17 4.53 20.65
N MET A 152 -8.85 4.47 20.46
CA MET A 152 -7.95 5.59 20.76
C MET A 152 -8.30 6.84 19.94
N ARG A 153 -8.57 6.66 18.64
CA ARG A 153 -9.08 7.73 17.78
C ARG A 153 -10.44 8.24 18.29
N MET A 154 -11.39 7.35 18.57
CA MET A 154 -12.72 7.76 19.04
C MET A 154 -12.68 8.54 20.36
N ALA A 155 -11.85 8.11 21.33
CA ALA A 155 -11.66 8.80 22.59
C ALA A 155 -11.07 10.21 22.40
N SER A 156 -10.16 10.39 21.44
CA SER A 156 -9.57 11.69 21.13
C SER A 156 -10.57 12.69 20.54
N LEU A 157 -11.62 12.22 19.85
CA LEU A 157 -12.68 13.10 19.32
C LEU A 157 -13.62 13.61 20.41
N ILE A 158 -13.84 12.80 21.45
CA ILE A 158 -14.74 13.14 22.57
C ILE A 158 -14.11 14.22 23.47
N HIS A 159 -12.79 14.28 23.58
CA HIS A 159 -12.09 15.28 24.43
C HIS A 159 -11.86 16.64 23.74
N VAL A 160 -12.32 16.80 22.49
CA VAL A 160 -12.22 18.06 21.72
C VAL A 160 -13.59 18.78 21.64
N GLN A 161 -14.64 18.19 22.21
CA GLN A 161 -15.98 18.80 22.36
C GLN A 161 -16.18 19.28 23.80
#